data_AF-A0A7Y5URB5-F1
#
_entry.id   AF-A0A7Y5URB5-F1
#
_cell.length_a   1.000
_cell.length_b   1.000
_cell.length_c   1.000
_cell.angle_alpha   90.00
_cell.angle_beta   90.00
_cell.angle_gamma   90.00
#
_symmetry.space_group_name_H-M   'P 1'
#
loop_
_entity.id
_entity.type
_entity.pdbx_description
1 polymer ?
#
loop_
_entity_poly.entity_id
_entity_poly.type
_entity_poly.pdbx_seq_one_letter_code
_entity_poly.pdbx_strand_id
1 'polypeptide(L)'
;MLATAAFTLFGVGGLLFVRTALRTELPLRAAAPEPGGRERGAERGQAVREELYASVLVASNPVQTPQPAELPERGASKAERAALDIELAERKQLEEHLLGVLLGEGRRDEKVALLVQVARSARADKLEWLTFAAERLPELPTAKGESLGSTAIGLIATLAEQDPSAREALKHVAFERPNLHVVLRREAAALAAERCPARECEQLRRRLLAEADRSVVSAALAALDRRADEPGVRAWIDDFQQFQRPVEGEP
;
A
#
# COMPACT_ATOMS: atom_id res chain seq x y z
N MET A 1 -37.26 16.14 40.49
CA MET A 1 -38.36 16.83 39.82
C MET A 1 -37.76 17.84 38.84
N LEU A 2 -38.10 17.66 37.54
CA LEU A 2 -38.11 18.63 36.42
C LEU A 2 -36.80 19.41 36.15
N ALA A 3 -35.94 19.02 35.19
CA ALA A 3 -36.05 19.04 33.73
C ALA A 3 -35.99 20.46 33.11
N THR A 4 -34.93 20.78 32.35
CA THR A 4 -35.03 21.38 31.01
C THR A 4 -33.73 21.18 30.21
N ALA A 5 -33.87 20.63 29.02
CA ALA A 5 -32.85 20.50 28.00
C ALA A 5 -32.81 21.75 27.11
N ALA A 6 -31.68 22.02 26.44
CA ALA A 6 -31.65 22.82 25.22
C ALA A 6 -30.55 22.31 24.28
N PHE A 7 -31.02 21.69 23.20
CA PHE A 7 -30.30 21.30 22.00
C PHE A 7 -30.23 22.53 21.07
N THR A 8 -29.07 22.83 20.48
CA THR A 8 -29.02 23.60 19.22
C THR A 8 -27.88 23.11 18.34
N LEU A 9 -28.28 22.46 17.25
CA LEU A 9 -27.55 22.21 16.01
C LEU A 9 -27.28 23.52 15.25
N PHE A 10 -26.06 23.72 14.75
CA PHE A 10 -25.66 24.52 13.58
C PHE A 10 -24.15 24.26 13.39
N GLY A 11 -23.56 24.00 12.23
CA GLY A 11 -24.07 23.98 10.86
C GLY A 11 -23.07 23.29 9.92
N VAL A 12 -23.63 22.71 8.86
CA VAL A 12 -22.95 22.25 7.65
C VAL A 12 -22.67 23.48 6.80
N GLY A 13 -21.46 23.61 6.24
CA GLY A 13 -21.22 24.55 5.14
C GLY A 13 -19.78 25.03 4.98
N GLY A 14 -19.06 24.38 4.05
CA GLY A 14 -18.17 24.97 3.06
C GLY A 14 -17.04 25.92 3.48
N LEU A 15 -15.82 25.66 2.98
CA LEU A 15 -15.23 26.60 2.03
C LEU A 15 -14.15 25.92 1.18
N LEU A 16 -14.34 26.05 -0.13
CA LEU A 16 -13.32 25.93 -1.16
C LEU A 16 -12.19 26.93 -0.89
N PHE A 17 -10.95 26.52 -1.05
CA PHE A 17 -9.86 27.44 -1.38
C PHE A 17 -9.11 26.95 -2.62
N VAL A 18 -9.15 27.81 -3.63
CA VAL A 18 -8.53 27.71 -4.95
C VAL A 18 -7.40 28.73 -5.03
N ARG A 19 -6.33 28.38 -5.76
CA ARG A 19 -5.22 29.22 -6.30
C ARG A 19 -4.19 29.69 -5.27
N THR A 20 -2.87 29.66 -5.54
CA THR A 20 -2.11 30.10 -6.72
C THR A 20 -0.80 29.29 -6.85
N ALA A 21 -0.47 28.70 -8.00
CA ALA A 21 0.37 29.30 -9.06
C ALA A 21 1.74 29.82 -8.57
N LEU A 22 2.79 28.99 -8.71
CA LEU A 22 4.15 29.46 -8.98
C LEU A 22 4.71 28.63 -10.15
N ARG A 23 4.64 29.26 -11.33
CA ARG A 23 5.48 28.98 -12.49
C ARG A 23 6.91 29.35 -12.09
N THR A 24 7.83 28.39 -12.11
CA THR A 24 9.25 28.66 -12.31
C THR A 24 9.66 27.97 -13.59
N GLU A 25 9.87 28.78 -14.62
CA GLU A 25 10.49 28.38 -15.87
C GLU A 25 11.95 28.01 -15.60
N LEU A 26 12.31 26.76 -15.89
CA LEU A 26 13.70 26.31 -15.92
C LEU A 26 14.18 26.32 -17.38
N PRO A 27 15.36 26.88 -17.67
CA PRO A 27 15.86 26.99 -19.04
C PRO A 27 16.26 25.62 -19.60
N LEU A 28 15.59 25.24 -20.70
CA LEU A 28 16.02 24.20 -21.63
C LEU A 28 17.38 24.57 -22.22
N ARG A 29 18.46 24.02 -21.64
CA ARG A 29 19.76 23.99 -22.30
C ARG A 29 19.86 22.70 -23.10
N ALA A 30 19.74 22.85 -24.42
CA ALA A 30 19.96 21.80 -25.39
C ALA A 30 21.41 21.28 -25.28
N ALA A 31 21.56 20.01 -24.94
CA ALA A 31 22.76 19.24 -25.21
C ALA A 31 22.53 18.46 -26.51
N ALA A 32 23.38 18.71 -27.51
CA ALA A 32 23.40 17.99 -28.76
C ALA A 32 23.77 16.50 -28.53
N PRO A 33 23.19 15.56 -29.29
CA PRO A 33 23.51 14.14 -29.16
C PRO A 33 24.80 13.80 -29.92
N GLU A 34 25.81 13.32 -29.18
CA GLU A 34 26.93 12.58 -29.76
C GLU A 34 26.45 11.19 -30.23
N PRO A 35 26.83 10.75 -31.45
CA PRO A 35 26.42 9.47 -32.00
C PRO A 35 27.44 8.38 -31.67
N GLY A 36 27.07 7.40 -30.85
CA GLY A 36 27.89 6.20 -30.69
C GLY A 36 27.48 5.34 -29.51
N GLY A 37 27.11 4.08 -29.76
CA GLY A 37 26.93 3.07 -28.72
C GLY A 37 25.50 2.56 -28.52
N ARG A 38 24.79 2.25 -29.61
CA ARG A 38 23.81 1.15 -29.56
C ARG A 38 24.59 -0.16 -29.62
N GLU A 39 23.99 -1.21 -29.05
CA GLU A 39 24.48 -2.60 -29.01
C GLU A 39 25.41 -2.95 -27.84
N ARG A 40 24.81 -3.11 -26.65
CA ARG A 40 25.04 -4.27 -25.75
C ARG A 40 24.29 -4.04 -24.43
N GLY A 41 23.16 -4.74 -24.25
CA GLY A 41 22.44 -4.72 -22.96
C GLY A 41 21.03 -5.31 -22.98
N ALA A 42 20.42 -5.45 -24.16
CA ALA A 42 19.07 -6.03 -24.29
C ALA A 42 19.05 -7.57 -24.21
N GLU A 43 20.19 -8.26 -24.25
CA GLU A 43 20.25 -9.73 -24.33
C GLU A 43 20.37 -10.46 -22.99
N ARG A 44 20.42 -9.76 -21.84
CA ARG A 44 20.42 -10.42 -20.51
C ARG A 44 19.06 -10.43 -19.80
N GLY A 45 18.04 -9.79 -20.37
CA GLY A 45 16.69 -9.72 -19.79
C GLY A 45 15.72 -10.81 -20.28
N GLN A 46 16.12 -11.63 -21.25
CA GLN A 46 15.23 -12.59 -21.92
C GLN A 46 15.53 -14.05 -21.53
N ALA A 47 16.77 -14.36 -21.14
CA ALA A 47 17.18 -15.71 -20.74
C ALA A 47 16.68 -16.16 -19.35
N VAL A 48 16.21 -15.25 -18.49
CA VAL A 48 15.64 -15.59 -17.17
C VAL A 48 14.11 -15.83 -17.25
N ARG A 49 13.49 -15.49 -18.39
CA ARG A 49 12.03 -15.60 -18.59
C ARG A 49 11.58 -16.90 -19.25
N GLU A 50 12.49 -17.65 -19.88
CA GLU A 50 12.15 -18.91 -20.57
C GLU A 50 12.37 -20.17 -19.72
N GLU A 51 13.19 -20.11 -18.66
CA GLU A 51 13.50 -21.30 -17.85
C GLU A 51 12.41 -21.70 -16.84
N LEU A 52 11.40 -20.84 -16.61
CA LEU A 52 10.25 -21.13 -15.73
C LEU A 52 8.97 -21.55 -16.46
N TYR A 53 8.94 -21.49 -17.79
CA TYR A 53 7.76 -21.89 -18.60
C TYR A 53 7.89 -23.25 -19.29
N ALA A 54 9.08 -23.87 -19.28
CA ALA A 54 9.34 -25.12 -20.01
C ALA A 54 8.96 -26.41 -19.25
N SER A 55 8.45 -26.34 -18.02
CA SER A 55 8.17 -27.53 -17.19
C SER A 55 6.69 -27.92 -17.04
N VAL A 56 5.75 -27.25 -17.73
CA VAL A 56 4.29 -27.48 -17.53
C VAL A 56 3.57 -28.04 -18.77
N LEU A 57 4.26 -28.32 -19.87
CA LEU A 57 3.62 -28.74 -21.13
C LEU A 57 3.98 -30.16 -21.55
N VAL A 58 3.73 -31.15 -20.68
CA VAL A 58 3.53 -32.55 -21.12
C VAL A 58 2.52 -33.24 -20.20
N ALA A 59 1.25 -33.26 -20.59
CA ALA A 59 0.40 -34.46 -20.63
C ALA A 59 -1.07 -34.10 -20.91
N SER A 60 -1.68 -34.92 -21.78
CA SER A 60 -3.12 -35.15 -21.92
C SER A 60 -3.84 -34.41 -23.06
N ASN A 61 -3.72 -34.97 -24.26
CA ASN A 61 -4.88 -35.26 -25.11
C ASN A 61 -5.26 -36.73 -24.82
N PRO A 62 -6.55 -37.14 -24.81
CA PRO A 62 -7.23 -37.30 -26.09
C PRO A 62 -8.80 -37.24 -26.10
N VAL A 63 -9.32 -37.28 -27.33
CA VAL A 63 -10.65 -37.73 -27.82
C VAL A 63 -11.84 -36.76 -27.71
N GLN A 64 -12.26 -36.28 -28.88
CA GLN A 64 -13.57 -35.68 -29.15
C GLN A 64 -14.70 -36.73 -29.12
N THR A 65 -15.80 -36.41 -28.44
CA THR A 65 -17.12 -37.05 -28.61
C THR A 65 -18.21 -35.97 -28.46
N PRO A 66 -19.39 -36.13 -29.09
CA PRO A 66 -20.19 -35.02 -29.57
C PRO A 66 -21.07 -34.35 -28.51
N GLN A 67 -21.32 -33.07 -28.76
CA GLN A 67 -22.05 -32.09 -27.95
C GLN A 67 -23.54 -32.43 -27.80
N PRO A 68 -24.10 -32.53 -26.57
CA PRO A 68 -25.55 -32.47 -26.35
C PRO A 68 -26.02 -31.05 -26.03
N ALA A 69 -27.25 -30.78 -26.47
CA ALA A 69 -28.00 -29.52 -26.46
C ALA A 69 -27.80 -28.57 -25.26
N GLU A 70 -27.59 -27.30 -25.59
CA GLU A 70 -27.52 -26.16 -24.68
C GLU A 70 -28.88 -25.88 -24.02
N LEU A 71 -28.92 -26.00 -22.68
CA LEU A 71 -29.88 -25.30 -21.83
C LEU A 71 -29.26 -23.94 -21.43
N PRO A 72 -30.05 -22.87 -21.28
CA PRO A 72 -29.50 -21.55 -20.99
C PRO A 72 -29.02 -21.48 -19.54
N GLU A 73 -27.72 -21.72 -19.32
CA GLU A 73 -27.04 -21.36 -18.10
C GLU A 73 -27.10 -19.83 -17.94
N ARG A 74 -27.87 -19.36 -16.95
CA ARG A 74 -27.68 -18.01 -16.39
C ARG A 74 -26.20 -17.89 -16.02
N GLY A 75 -25.50 -17.03 -16.75
CA GLY A 75 -24.06 -16.87 -16.64
C GLY A 75 -23.62 -16.53 -15.23
N ALA A 76 -23.12 -17.53 -14.51
CA ALA A 76 -22.15 -17.32 -13.45
C ALA A 76 -20.97 -16.57 -14.07
N SER A 77 -20.65 -15.41 -13.52
CA SER A 77 -19.60 -14.57 -14.10
C SER A 77 -18.28 -15.35 -14.11
N LYS A 78 -17.42 -15.08 -15.09
CA LYS A 78 -16.07 -15.69 -15.17
C LYS A 78 -15.24 -15.48 -13.88
N ALA A 79 -15.64 -14.51 -13.03
CA ALA A 79 -15.07 -14.26 -11.70
C ALA A 79 -15.53 -15.28 -10.62
N GLU A 80 -16.68 -15.92 -10.77
CA GLU A 80 -17.14 -16.98 -9.85
C GLU A 80 -16.48 -18.33 -10.14
N ARG A 81 -16.00 -18.56 -11.38
CA ARG A 81 -15.41 -19.84 -11.82
C ARG A 81 -13.91 -20.00 -11.51
N ALA A 82 -13.28 -19.02 -10.85
CA ALA A 82 -11.89 -19.13 -10.39
C ALA A 82 -11.71 -18.55 -8.97
N ALA A 83 -12.74 -18.68 -8.11
CA ALA A 83 -12.58 -18.40 -6.69
C ALA A 83 -11.73 -19.53 -6.09
N LEU A 84 -10.41 -19.36 -6.12
CA LEU A 84 -9.54 -20.13 -5.25
C LEU A 84 -10.01 -19.86 -3.82
N ASP A 85 -10.46 -20.90 -3.12
CA ASP A 85 -10.76 -20.78 -1.70
C ASP A 85 -9.44 -20.49 -0.98
N ILE A 86 -9.20 -19.20 -0.70
CA ILE A 86 -7.95 -18.72 -0.11
C ILE A 86 -7.66 -19.48 1.18
N GLU A 87 -8.68 -19.85 1.96
CA GLU A 87 -8.48 -20.52 3.24
C GLU A 87 -7.99 -21.95 3.09
N LEU A 88 -8.48 -22.67 2.07
CA LEU A 88 -8.16 -24.07 1.82
C LEU A 88 -7.01 -24.27 0.83
N ALA A 89 -6.62 -23.23 0.11
CA ALA A 89 -5.55 -23.32 -0.89
C ALA A 89 -4.20 -23.70 -0.28
N GLU A 90 -3.52 -24.64 -0.92
CA GLU A 90 -2.10 -24.90 -0.65
C GLU A 90 -1.29 -23.63 -0.89
N ARG A 91 -0.27 -23.38 -0.05
CA ARG A 91 0.55 -22.15 -0.11
C ARG A 91 1.07 -21.87 -1.52
N LYS A 92 1.59 -22.90 -2.21
CA LYS A 92 2.15 -22.76 -3.56
C LYS A 92 1.10 -22.35 -4.59
N GLN A 93 -0.09 -22.95 -4.54
CA GLN A 93 -1.18 -22.63 -5.46
C GLN A 93 -1.69 -21.20 -5.22
N LEU A 94 -1.80 -20.80 -3.95
CA LEU A 94 -2.17 -19.44 -3.58
C LEU A 94 -1.11 -18.44 -4.04
N GLU A 95 0.17 -18.75 -3.86
CA GLU A 95 1.28 -17.92 -4.35
C GLU A 95 1.21 -17.72 -5.87
N GLU A 96 1.09 -18.81 -6.64
CA GLU A 96 0.97 -18.74 -8.10
C GLU A 96 -0.26 -17.91 -8.52
N HIS A 97 -1.39 -18.08 -7.83
CA HIS A 97 -2.61 -17.33 -8.09
C HIS A 97 -2.48 -15.84 -7.73
N LEU A 98 -2.00 -15.52 -6.53
CA LEU A 98 -1.80 -14.15 -6.06
C LEU A 98 -0.80 -13.42 -6.93
N LEU A 99 0.34 -14.03 -7.25
CA LEU A 99 1.32 -13.42 -8.15
C LEU A 99 0.75 -13.26 -9.56
N GLY A 100 0.05 -14.27 -10.08
CA GLY A 100 -0.61 -14.23 -11.38
C GLY A 100 -1.62 -13.08 -11.49
N VAL A 101 -2.46 -12.88 -10.46
CA VAL A 101 -3.46 -11.80 -10.46
C VAL A 101 -2.83 -10.44 -10.17
N LEU A 102 -2.01 -10.34 -9.12
CA LEU A 102 -1.47 -9.06 -8.67
C LEU A 102 -0.45 -8.48 -9.66
N LEU A 103 0.44 -9.32 -10.22
CA LEU A 103 1.45 -8.90 -11.18
C LEU A 103 1.01 -9.03 -12.64
N GLY A 104 0.02 -9.88 -12.94
CA GLY A 104 -0.46 -10.09 -14.31
C GLY A 104 -1.32 -8.94 -14.86
N GLU A 105 -1.69 -9.10 -16.13
CA GLU A 105 -2.69 -8.26 -16.77
C GLU A 105 -4.08 -8.64 -16.23
N GLY A 106 -4.78 -7.69 -15.64
CA GLY A 106 -6.06 -7.96 -14.98
C GLY A 106 -6.72 -6.67 -14.54
N ARG A 107 -8.04 -6.73 -14.33
CA ARG A 107 -8.76 -5.53 -13.92
C ARG A 107 -8.38 -5.17 -12.49
N ARG A 108 -8.29 -3.88 -12.23
CA ARG A 108 -7.86 -3.39 -10.91
C ARG A 108 -8.83 -3.75 -9.79
N ASP A 109 -10.14 -3.73 -10.06
CA ASP A 109 -11.18 -4.12 -9.11
C ASP A 109 -11.04 -5.59 -8.68
N GLU A 110 -10.62 -6.48 -9.57
CA GLU A 110 -10.32 -7.88 -9.25
C GLU A 110 -9.10 -7.97 -8.30
N LYS A 111 -8.04 -7.21 -8.58
CA LYS A 111 -6.85 -7.15 -7.71
C LYS A 111 -7.18 -6.61 -6.31
N VAL A 112 -7.98 -5.55 -6.23
CA VAL A 112 -8.44 -5.00 -4.95
C VAL A 112 -9.32 -6.00 -4.21
N ALA A 113 -10.27 -6.64 -4.89
CA ALA A 113 -11.13 -7.66 -4.30
C ALA A 113 -10.31 -8.81 -3.72
N LEU A 114 -9.27 -9.25 -4.42
CA LEU A 114 -8.36 -10.29 -3.96
C LEU A 114 -7.59 -9.88 -2.70
N LEU A 115 -7.04 -8.66 -2.65
CA LEU A 115 -6.38 -8.14 -1.44
C LEU A 115 -7.33 -8.08 -0.24
N VAL A 116 -8.58 -7.67 -0.46
CA VAL A 116 -9.62 -7.65 0.58
C VAL A 116 -9.94 -9.07 1.06
N GLN A 117 -10.02 -10.05 0.16
CA GLN A 117 -10.24 -11.45 0.54
C GLN A 117 -9.05 -12.01 1.35
N VAL A 118 -7.81 -11.73 0.94
CA VAL A 118 -6.61 -12.10 1.71
C VAL A 118 -6.66 -11.52 3.13
N ALA A 119 -6.97 -10.22 3.26
CA ALA A 119 -7.05 -9.56 4.56
C ALA A 119 -8.12 -10.16 5.49
N ARG A 120 -9.24 -10.62 4.92
CA ARG A 120 -10.35 -11.24 5.66
C ARG A 120 -10.12 -12.71 6.00
N SER A 121 -9.21 -13.39 5.31
CA SER A 121 -8.95 -14.82 5.53
C SER A 121 -8.40 -15.12 6.93
N ALA A 122 -8.63 -16.35 7.41
CA ALA A 122 -8.05 -16.86 8.65
C ALA A 122 -6.57 -17.29 8.53
N ARG A 123 -5.93 -17.09 7.37
CA ARG A 123 -4.58 -17.60 7.12
C ARG A 123 -3.50 -16.91 7.96
N ALA A 124 -2.47 -17.69 8.31
CA ALA A 124 -1.31 -17.20 9.04
C ALA A 124 -0.37 -16.31 8.19
N ASP A 125 -0.36 -16.51 6.86
CA ASP A 125 0.52 -15.81 5.91
C ASP A 125 -0.10 -14.55 5.29
N LYS A 126 -1.32 -14.14 5.67
CA LYS A 126 -2.01 -12.99 5.05
C LYS A 126 -1.23 -11.67 5.15
N LEU A 127 -0.52 -11.44 6.25
CA LEU A 127 0.29 -10.22 6.42
C LEU A 127 1.51 -10.21 5.50
N GLU A 128 2.10 -11.38 5.23
CA GLU A 128 3.20 -11.53 4.27
C GLU A 128 2.73 -11.09 2.88
N TRP A 129 1.54 -11.55 2.46
CA TRP A 129 0.94 -11.20 1.18
C TRP A 129 0.56 -9.73 1.06
N LEU A 130 -0.03 -9.14 2.10
CA LEU A 130 -0.36 -7.72 2.09
C LEU A 130 0.90 -6.84 2.08
N THR A 131 1.95 -7.23 2.81
CA THR A 131 3.23 -6.51 2.81
C THR A 131 3.89 -6.60 1.43
N PHE A 132 3.89 -7.79 0.82
CA PHE A 132 4.34 -7.96 -0.57
C PHE A 132 3.57 -7.04 -1.53
N ALA A 133 2.24 -6.98 -1.39
CA ALA A 133 1.40 -6.14 -2.23
C ALA A 133 1.72 -4.64 -2.06
N ALA A 134 1.98 -4.20 -0.83
CA ALA A 134 2.40 -2.83 -0.52
C ALA A 134 3.75 -2.48 -1.16
N GLU A 135 4.69 -3.43 -1.17
CA GLU A 135 6.07 -3.20 -1.62
C GLU A 135 6.29 -3.34 -3.12
N ARG A 136 5.55 -4.23 -3.78
CA ARG A 136 5.89 -4.71 -5.14
C ARG A 136 4.90 -4.32 -6.22
N LEU A 137 3.70 -3.88 -5.86
CA LEU A 137 2.68 -3.56 -6.86
C LEU A 137 2.85 -2.15 -7.42
N PRO A 138 2.64 -1.98 -8.73
CA PRO A 138 2.86 -0.69 -9.38
C PRO A 138 1.91 0.38 -8.83
N GLU A 139 2.46 1.57 -8.61
CA GLU A 139 1.75 2.74 -8.12
C GLU A 139 1.07 3.53 -9.22
N LEU A 140 0.38 2.86 -10.14
CA LEU A 140 -0.43 3.58 -11.12
C LEU A 140 -1.63 4.20 -10.40
N PRO A 141 -1.70 5.53 -10.26
CA PRO A 141 -2.80 6.17 -9.57
C PRO A 141 -4.05 6.08 -10.46
N THR A 142 -5.21 5.79 -9.84
CA THR A 142 -6.49 5.90 -10.56
C THR A 142 -6.91 7.36 -10.72
N ALA A 143 -8.00 7.59 -11.45
CA ALA A 143 -8.74 8.86 -11.42
C ALA A 143 -9.21 9.27 -10.00
N LYS A 144 -9.20 8.34 -9.03
CA LYS A 144 -9.47 8.59 -7.60
C LYS A 144 -8.20 8.63 -6.73
N GLY A 145 -7.01 8.53 -7.32
CA GLY A 145 -5.71 8.62 -6.61
C GLY A 145 -5.30 7.37 -5.83
N GLU A 146 -6.18 6.39 -5.63
CA GLU A 146 -5.84 5.15 -4.92
C GLU A 146 -4.85 4.32 -5.75
N SER A 147 -3.87 3.67 -5.11
CA SER A 147 -2.94 2.67 -5.70
C SER A 147 -3.14 1.29 -5.03
N LEU A 148 -2.69 0.20 -5.66
CA LEU A 148 -2.79 -1.13 -5.03
C LEU A 148 -1.91 -1.22 -3.77
N GLY A 149 -0.75 -0.56 -3.79
CA GLY A 149 0.12 -0.46 -2.62
C GLY A 149 -0.56 0.28 -1.46
N SER A 150 -1.18 1.44 -1.74
CA SER A 150 -1.99 2.19 -0.75
C SER A 150 -3.15 1.35 -0.21
N THR A 151 -3.84 0.60 -1.08
CA THR A 151 -4.91 -0.32 -0.66
C THR A 151 -4.39 -1.37 0.31
N ALA A 152 -3.24 -2.00 0.01
CA ALA A 152 -2.63 -2.99 0.88
C ALA A 152 -2.21 -2.38 2.23
N ILE A 153 -1.62 -1.18 2.23
CA ILE A 153 -1.28 -0.44 3.46
C ILE A 153 -2.53 -0.15 4.31
N GLY A 154 -3.61 0.31 3.68
CA GLY A 154 -4.89 0.55 4.38
C GLY A 154 -5.49 -0.73 4.99
N LEU A 155 -5.35 -1.87 4.31
CA LEU A 155 -5.77 -3.17 4.85
C LEU A 155 -4.89 -3.61 6.03
N ILE A 156 -3.57 -3.46 5.93
CA ILE A 156 -2.66 -3.71 7.07
C ILE A 156 -3.02 -2.80 8.25
N ALA A 157 -3.32 -1.52 8.00
CA ALA A 157 -3.73 -0.57 9.03
C ALA A 157 -5.05 -0.94 9.72
N THR A 158 -5.99 -1.51 8.98
CA THR A 158 -7.22 -2.05 9.57
C THR A 158 -6.92 -3.24 10.50
N LEU A 159 -6.03 -4.15 10.09
CA LEU A 159 -5.62 -5.28 10.93
C LEU A 159 -4.82 -4.83 12.17
N ALA A 160 -4.02 -3.78 12.03
CA ALA A 160 -3.16 -3.22 13.07
C ALA A 160 -3.92 -2.70 14.31
N GLU A 161 -5.21 -2.41 14.19
CA GLU A 161 -6.07 -2.06 15.32
C GLU A 161 -6.09 -3.17 16.39
N GLN A 162 -5.98 -4.42 15.97
CA GLN A 162 -6.14 -5.59 16.85
C GLN A 162 -4.90 -6.50 16.85
N ASP A 163 -4.08 -6.46 15.80
CA ASP A 163 -2.92 -7.36 15.61
C ASP A 163 -1.58 -6.61 15.77
N PRO A 164 -0.75 -6.95 16.79
CA PRO A 164 0.61 -6.43 16.92
C PRO A 164 1.51 -6.69 15.72
N SER A 165 1.34 -7.83 15.04
CA SER A 165 2.16 -8.21 13.88
C SER A 165 1.87 -7.28 12.70
N ALA A 166 0.60 -6.89 12.52
CA ALA A 166 0.20 -5.91 11.52
C ALA A 166 0.74 -4.50 11.85
N ARG A 167 0.82 -4.11 13.13
CA ARG A 167 1.50 -2.86 13.53
C ARG A 167 2.98 -2.86 13.19
N GLU A 168 3.70 -3.95 13.46
CA GLU A 168 5.10 -4.07 13.05
C GLU A 168 5.25 -4.08 11.53
N ALA A 169 4.32 -4.70 10.78
CA ALA A 169 4.32 -4.64 9.32
C ALA A 169 4.18 -3.20 8.79
N LEU A 170 3.31 -2.35 9.37
CA LEU A 170 3.25 -0.93 8.99
C LEU A 170 4.56 -0.20 9.27
N LYS A 171 5.17 -0.43 10.45
CA LYS A 171 6.45 0.17 10.82
C LYS A 171 7.55 -0.28 9.86
N HIS A 172 7.54 -1.55 9.46
CA HIS A 172 8.47 -2.09 8.47
C HIS A 172 8.33 -1.40 7.11
N VAL A 173 7.10 -1.30 6.59
CA VAL A 173 6.81 -0.61 5.32
C VAL A 173 7.20 0.88 5.37
N ALA A 174 6.96 1.55 6.49
CA ALA A 174 7.27 2.97 6.67
C ALA A 174 8.78 3.26 6.76
N PHE A 175 9.50 2.53 7.62
CA PHE A 175 10.83 2.92 8.09
C PHE A 175 11.96 1.99 7.61
N GLU A 176 11.66 0.75 7.23
CA GLU A 176 12.69 -0.25 6.87
C GLU A 176 12.80 -0.48 5.36
N ARG A 177 11.97 0.20 4.56
CA ARG A 177 11.92 0.12 3.09
C ARG A 177 12.27 1.46 2.43
N PRO A 178 13.55 1.91 2.48
CA PRO A 178 13.93 3.22 1.94
C PRO A 178 13.73 3.35 0.41
N ASN A 179 13.70 2.23 -0.31
CA ASN A 179 13.50 2.18 -1.76
C ASN A 179 12.01 2.16 -2.17
N LEU A 180 11.08 2.03 -1.22
CA LEU A 180 9.66 2.14 -1.50
C LEU A 180 9.35 3.61 -1.85
N HIS A 181 8.39 3.83 -2.74
CA HIS A 181 8.01 5.19 -3.12
C HIS A 181 7.60 6.00 -1.88
N VAL A 182 8.05 7.25 -1.86
CA VAL A 182 7.90 8.12 -0.69
C VAL A 182 6.44 8.34 -0.29
N VAL A 183 5.51 8.34 -1.25
CA VAL A 183 4.08 8.52 -0.95
C VAL A 183 3.55 7.37 -0.10
N LEU A 184 3.88 6.12 -0.45
CA LEU A 184 3.47 4.94 0.32
C LEU A 184 4.16 4.89 1.69
N ARG A 185 5.44 5.25 1.76
CA ARG A 185 6.15 5.33 3.05
C ARG A 185 5.52 6.35 3.98
N ARG A 186 5.16 7.54 3.46
CA ARG A 186 4.47 8.59 4.22
C ARG A 186 3.10 8.13 4.71
N GLU A 187 2.33 7.47 3.84
CA GLU A 187 1.03 6.90 4.19
C GLU A 187 1.15 5.83 5.29
N ALA A 188 2.07 4.88 5.12
CA ALA A 188 2.35 3.86 6.12
C ALA A 188 2.82 4.46 7.45
N ALA A 189 3.67 5.49 7.42
CA ALA A 189 4.13 6.17 8.63
C ALA A 189 3.00 6.92 9.35
N ALA A 190 2.14 7.61 8.60
CA ALA A 190 0.96 8.26 9.15
C ALA A 190 0.01 7.24 9.81
N LEU A 191 -0.28 6.12 9.14
CA LEU A 191 -1.14 5.07 9.69
C LEU A 191 -0.51 4.34 10.87
N ALA A 192 0.80 4.06 10.81
CA ALA A 192 1.55 3.49 11.94
C ALA A 192 1.45 4.37 13.18
N ALA A 193 1.55 5.70 12.99
CA ALA A 193 1.47 6.65 14.08
C ALA A 193 0.03 6.84 14.59
N GLU A 194 -0.94 6.95 13.69
CA GLU A 194 -2.38 7.04 14.02
C GLU A 194 -2.85 5.82 14.80
N ARG A 195 -2.34 4.63 14.50
CA ARG A 195 -2.75 3.37 15.14
C ARG A 195 -1.77 2.86 16.20
N CYS A 196 -0.78 3.68 16.58
CA CYS A 196 0.18 3.34 17.61
C CYS A 196 -0.48 3.39 19.01
N PRO A 197 -0.49 2.30 19.79
CA PRO A 197 -0.94 2.36 21.17
C PRO A 197 0.11 3.07 22.04
N ALA A 198 -0.32 3.75 23.11
CA ALA A 198 0.55 4.55 23.98
C ALA A 198 1.82 3.81 24.45
N ARG A 199 1.71 2.51 24.76
CA ARG A 199 2.84 1.67 25.20
C ARG A 199 3.92 1.45 24.12
N GLU A 200 3.58 1.64 22.85
CA GLU A 200 4.49 1.48 21.69
C GLU A 200 5.02 2.84 21.18
N CYS A 201 4.54 3.98 21.71
CA CYS A 201 4.94 5.32 21.27
C CYS A 201 6.45 5.57 21.37
N GLU A 202 7.12 5.06 22.41
CA GLU A 202 8.58 5.22 22.56
C GLU A 202 9.38 4.43 21.50
N GLN A 203 8.87 3.29 21.05
CA GLN A 203 9.47 2.56 19.92
C GLN A 203 9.30 3.35 18.62
N LEU A 204 8.12 3.94 18.41
CA LEU A 204 7.85 4.80 17.25
C LEU A 204 8.73 6.07 17.28
N ARG A 205 8.91 6.69 18.45
CA ARG A 205 9.84 7.82 18.66
C ARG A 205 11.24 7.48 18.18
N ARG A 206 11.81 6.36 18.62
CA ARG A 206 13.15 5.94 18.22
C ARG A 206 13.27 5.75 16.71
N ARG A 207 12.26 5.15 16.07
CA ARG A 207 12.21 4.99 14.60
C ARG A 207 12.15 6.34 13.89
N LEU A 208 11.33 7.29 14.38
CA LEU A 208 11.22 8.63 13.80
C LEU A 208 12.48 9.48 13.98
N LEU A 209 13.21 9.32 15.09
CA LEU A 209 14.50 9.99 15.29
C LEU A 209 15.60 9.46 14.36
N ALA A 210 15.52 8.18 13.98
CA ALA A 210 16.46 7.54 13.06
C ALA A 210 16.09 7.74 11.57
N GLU A 211 14.89 8.22 11.27
CA GLU A 211 14.40 8.41 9.90
C GLU A 211 15.02 9.64 9.25
N ALA A 212 15.70 9.43 8.12
CA ALA A 212 16.33 10.50 7.36
C ALA A 212 15.33 11.29 6.50
N ASP A 213 14.24 10.66 6.06
CA ASP A 213 13.24 11.31 5.21
C ASP A 213 12.29 12.18 6.06
N ARG A 214 12.51 13.49 6.01
CA ARG A 214 11.70 14.49 6.72
C ARG A 214 10.22 14.45 6.33
N SER A 215 9.89 14.03 5.10
CA SER A 215 8.50 13.96 4.65
C SER A 215 7.74 12.81 5.31
N VAL A 216 8.42 11.68 5.55
CA VAL A 216 7.90 10.53 6.29
C VAL A 216 7.68 10.89 7.76
N VAL A 217 8.67 11.55 8.37
CA VAL A 217 8.57 12.02 9.75
C VAL A 217 7.43 13.02 9.92
N SER A 218 7.33 14.00 9.03
CA SER A 218 6.25 15.00 9.05
C SER A 218 4.86 14.35 8.95
N ALA A 219 4.69 13.33 8.10
CA ALA A 219 3.43 12.61 7.97
C ALA A 219 3.04 11.88 9.26
N ALA A 220 4.00 11.23 9.93
CA ALA A 220 3.75 10.57 11.21
C ALA A 220 3.39 11.57 12.31
N LEU A 221 4.12 12.68 12.43
CA LEU A 221 3.83 13.73 13.42
C LEU A 221 2.45 14.37 13.20
N ALA A 222 2.08 14.67 11.95
CA ALA A 222 0.76 15.19 11.63
C ALA A 222 -0.36 14.19 12.01
N ALA A 223 -0.11 12.89 11.87
CA ALA A 223 -1.05 11.87 12.31
C ALA A 223 -1.19 11.79 13.84
N LEU A 224 -0.11 12.01 14.57
CA LEU A 224 -0.09 12.02 16.04
C LEU A 224 -0.74 13.26 16.64
N ASP A 225 -0.59 14.40 15.97
CA ASP A 225 -1.20 15.67 16.40
C ASP A 225 -2.73 15.55 16.51
N ARG A 226 -3.35 14.75 15.62
CA ARG A 226 -4.78 14.41 15.68
C ARG A 226 -5.19 13.64 16.95
N ARG A 227 -4.24 13.08 17.68
CA ARG A 227 -4.41 12.32 18.93
C ARG A 227 -3.68 12.97 20.10
N ALA A 228 -3.32 14.25 19.99
CA ALA A 228 -2.51 14.94 21.00
C ALA A 228 -3.18 15.05 22.38
N ASP A 229 -4.50 14.89 22.48
CA ASP A 229 -5.20 14.88 23.76
C ASP A 229 -5.01 13.57 24.54
N GLU A 230 -4.37 12.56 23.94
CA GLU A 230 -4.01 11.33 24.64
C GLU A 230 -2.82 11.51 25.59
N PRO A 231 -2.85 10.89 26.79
CA PRO A 231 -1.78 11.02 27.77
C PRO A 231 -0.41 10.65 27.18
N GLY A 232 0.54 11.58 27.28
CA GLY A 232 1.92 11.39 26.83
C GLY A 232 2.18 11.67 25.34
N VAL A 233 1.14 11.78 24.50
CA VAL A 233 1.32 12.06 23.05
C VAL A 233 1.73 13.51 22.80
N ARG A 234 1.06 14.49 23.43
CA ARG A 234 1.42 15.92 23.26
C ARG A 234 2.83 16.24 23.75
N ALA A 235 3.19 15.77 24.96
CA ALA A 235 4.54 15.94 25.50
C ALA A 235 5.60 15.34 24.56
N TRP A 236 5.30 14.19 23.95
CA TRP A 236 6.20 13.57 22.99
C TRP A 236 6.33 14.37 21.68
N ILE A 237 5.23 14.90 21.15
CA ILE A 237 5.26 15.76 19.95
C ILE A 237 6.10 17.01 20.22
N ASP A 238 5.90 17.66 21.37
CA ASP A 238 6.61 18.89 21.76
C ASP A 238 8.12 18.63 21.89
N ASP A 239 8.51 17.55 22.59
CA ASP A 239 9.90 17.10 22.69
C ASP A 239 10.51 16.90 21.31
N PHE A 240 9.81 16.19 20.42
CA PHE A 240 10.32 15.84 19.12
C PHE A 240 10.50 17.07 18.21
N GLN A 241 9.58 18.04 18.28
CA GLN A 241 9.71 19.30 17.56
C GLN A 241 10.90 20.13 18.04
N GLN A 242 11.22 20.09 19.34
CA GLN A 242 12.42 20.76 19.88
C GLN A 242 13.70 20.14 19.31
N PHE A 243 13.77 18.80 19.18
CA PHE A 243 14.91 18.12 18.57
C PHE A 243 15.08 18.38 17.07
N GLN A 244 14.02 18.78 16.36
CA GLN A 244 14.08 19.10 14.93
C GLN A 244 14.41 20.56 14.63
N ARG A 245 14.37 21.46 15.63
CA ARG A 245 14.77 22.85 15.38
C ARG A 245 16.26 22.86 15.02
N PRO A 246 16.65 23.47 13.89
CA PRO A 246 18.06 23.69 13.62
C PRO A 246 18.62 24.49 14.80
N VAL A 247 19.77 24.07 15.31
CA VAL A 247 20.50 24.86 16.31
C VAL A 247 20.88 26.15 15.61
N GLU A 248 20.16 27.24 15.88
CA GLU A 248 20.50 28.56 15.39
C GLU A 248 21.87 28.91 15.97
N GLY A 249 22.94 28.74 15.18
CA GLY A 249 24.28 29.17 15.56
C GLY A 249 25.47 28.22 15.31
N GLU A 250 25.39 27.22 14.43
CA GLU A 250 26.64 26.63 13.90
C GLU A 250 27.13 27.46 12.69
N PRO A 251 28.38 27.97 12.73
CA PRO A 251 28.93 28.92 11.76
C PRO A 251 29.21 28.33 10.37
#